data_AF-A0A1E3ST07-F1
#
_entry.id   AF-A0A1E3ST07-F1
#
_cell.length_a   1.000
_cell.length_b   1.000
_cell.length_c   1.000
_cell.angle_alpha   90.00
_cell.angle_beta   90.00
_cell.angle_gamma   90.00
#
_symmetry.space_group_name_H-M   'P 1'
#
loop_
_entity.id
_entity.type
_entity.pdbx_description
1 polymer ?
#
loop_
_entity_poly.entity_id
_entity_poly.type
_entity_poly.pdbx_seq_one_letter_code
_entity_poly.pdbx_strand_id
1 'polypeptide(L)'
;MGHPCAADPELWFGYPDDDSGDGAAKARAYERSATEARLQCLRRCPLAQQRRCAQYAIAHREEYGVWAGVKLPGGQYRKRDQLARAHEVLRRIAASEISPRQLPENAALLARSEHQPIPRPAVVLHLPTAQVGPRTAA
;
A
#
# COMPACT_ATOMS: atom_id res chain seq x y z
N MET A 1 9.86 9.02 -11.40
CA MET A 1 9.17 9.00 -10.08
C MET A 1 8.65 7.60 -9.84
N GLY A 2 9.20 6.89 -8.86
CA GLY A 2 8.74 5.53 -8.50
C GLY A 2 7.34 5.53 -7.90
N HIS A 3 6.60 4.44 -8.09
CA HIS A 3 5.31 4.24 -7.44
C HIS A 3 5.55 3.94 -5.95
N PRO A 4 4.77 4.50 -5.01
CA PRO A 4 5.00 4.29 -3.58
C PRO A 4 4.95 2.80 -3.19
N CYS A 5 4.16 2.00 -3.91
CA CYS A 5 4.08 0.55 -3.73
C CYS A 5 5.35 -0.23 -4.09
N ALA A 6 6.25 0.33 -4.90
CA ALA A 6 7.50 -0.33 -5.23
C ALA A 6 8.61 -0.08 -4.19
N ALA A 7 8.45 0.92 -3.32
CA ALA A 7 9.46 1.29 -2.33
C ALA A 7 9.41 0.43 -1.07
N ASP A 8 8.25 -0.10 -0.73
CA ASP A 8 8.02 -0.94 0.44
C ASP A 8 6.83 -1.88 0.15
N PRO A 9 7.05 -3.07 -0.44
CA PRO A 9 5.96 -4.00 -0.77
C PRO A 9 5.26 -4.61 0.44
N GLU A 10 5.98 -4.82 1.55
CA GLU A 10 5.46 -5.44 2.79
C GLU A 10 4.29 -4.64 3.37
N LEU A 11 4.35 -3.31 3.27
CA LEU A 11 3.26 -2.42 3.67
C LEU A 11 1.93 -2.71 2.94
N TRP A 12 1.98 -3.17 1.69
CA TRP A 12 0.81 -3.29 0.81
C TRP A 12 0.16 -4.66 0.86
N PHE A 13 0.96 -5.70 1.10
CA PHE A 13 0.52 -7.10 1.06
C PHE A 13 0.44 -7.75 2.45
N GLY A 14 1.02 -7.10 3.48
CA GLY A 14 1.00 -7.60 4.85
C GLY A 14 2.15 -8.58 5.12
N TYR A 15 2.32 -8.87 6.41
CA TYR A 15 3.39 -9.74 6.91
C TYR A 15 3.23 -11.18 6.40
N PRO A 16 4.34 -11.89 6.11
CA PRO A 16 4.31 -13.34 5.91
C PRO A 16 3.75 -13.99 7.18
N ASP A 17 2.87 -14.99 6.99
CA ASP A 17 2.19 -15.67 8.10
C ASP A 17 3.19 -16.57 8.84
N ASP A 18 3.90 -15.98 9.80
CA ASP A 18 4.73 -16.72 10.75
C ASP A 18 3.82 -17.20 11.89
N ASP A 19 3.52 -18.50 11.96
CA ASP A 19 2.52 -19.12 12.86
C ASP A 19 2.69 -18.83 14.38
N SER A 20 3.71 -18.08 14.78
CA SER A 20 4.09 -17.77 16.15
C SER A 20 3.38 -16.57 16.82
N GLY A 21 2.46 -15.87 16.15
CA GLY A 21 1.83 -14.63 16.67
C GLY A 21 0.35 -14.72 17.08
N ASP A 22 -0.06 -13.92 18.07
CA ASP A 22 -1.48 -13.69 18.41
C ASP A 22 -2.26 -13.16 17.19
N GLY A 23 -3.24 -13.95 16.71
CA GLY A 23 -4.05 -13.63 15.53
C GLY A 23 -4.79 -12.29 15.63
N ALA A 24 -5.17 -11.84 16.83
CA ALA A 24 -5.81 -10.54 17.02
C ALA A 24 -4.81 -9.38 16.90
N ALA A 25 -3.57 -9.57 17.38
CA ALA A 25 -2.49 -8.62 17.18
C ALA A 25 -2.10 -8.52 15.70
N LYS A 26 -1.97 -9.65 15.00
CA LYS A 26 -1.72 -9.71 13.55
C LYS A 26 -2.81 -9.01 12.75
N ALA A 27 -4.08 -9.27 13.05
CA ALA A 27 -5.20 -8.60 12.37
C ALA A 27 -5.15 -7.07 12.55
N ARG A 28 -4.87 -6.58 13.76
CA ARG A 28 -4.71 -5.14 14.01
C ARG A 28 -3.51 -4.55 13.26
N ALA A 29 -2.39 -5.27 13.19
CA ALA A 29 -1.23 -4.84 12.42
C ALA A 29 -1.57 -4.73 10.93
N TYR A 30 -2.24 -5.73 10.36
CA TYR A 30 -2.69 -5.72 8.97
C TYR A 30 -3.67 -4.57 8.68
N GLU A 31 -4.62 -4.28 9.59
CA GLU A 31 -5.51 -3.12 9.44
C GLU A 31 -4.75 -1.79 9.42
N ARG A 32 -3.73 -1.63 10.27
CA ARG A 32 -2.88 -0.43 10.29
C ARG A 32 -2.08 -0.30 8.99
N SER A 33 -1.39 -1.36 8.58
CA SER A 33 -0.60 -1.36 7.34
C SER A 33 -1.47 -1.07 6.12
N ALA A 34 -2.64 -1.70 6.01
CA ALA A 34 -3.57 -1.43 4.91
C ALA A 34 -4.10 0.01 4.93
N THR A 35 -4.32 0.59 6.10
CA THR A 35 -4.73 2.00 6.23
C THR A 35 -3.62 2.93 5.74
N GLU A 36 -2.38 2.67 6.12
CA GLU A 36 -1.22 3.45 5.69
C GLU A 36 -0.96 3.30 4.18
N ALA A 37 -0.99 2.08 3.64
CA ALA A 37 -0.88 1.80 2.21
C ALA A 37 -1.93 2.58 1.41
N ARG A 38 -3.20 2.58 1.86
CA ARG A 38 -4.28 3.37 1.24
C ARG A 38 -3.97 4.86 1.25
N LEU A 39 -3.53 5.42 2.38
CA LEU A 39 -3.14 6.83 2.46
C LEU A 39 -2.01 7.18 1.49
N GLN A 40 -0.96 6.36 1.43
CA GLN A 40 0.14 6.54 0.49
C GLN A 40 -0.33 6.46 -0.96
N CYS A 41 -1.20 5.49 -1.29
CA CYS A 41 -1.79 5.37 -2.62
C CYS A 41 -2.56 6.63 -3.02
N LEU A 42 -3.48 7.07 -2.16
CA LEU A 42 -4.39 8.17 -2.45
C LEU A 42 -3.67 9.52 -2.57
N ARG A 43 -2.66 9.76 -1.73
CA ARG A 43 -1.94 11.05 -1.68
C ARG A 43 -0.76 11.14 -2.66
N ARG A 44 -0.13 10.01 -3.02
CA ARG A 44 1.15 10.03 -3.76
C ARG A 44 1.14 9.33 -5.11
N CYS A 45 0.22 8.38 -5.34
CA CYS A 45 0.17 7.67 -6.61
C CYS A 45 -0.55 8.51 -7.67
N PRO A 46 0.01 8.68 -8.89
CA PRO A 46 -0.70 9.35 -9.99
C PRO A 46 -2.02 8.65 -10.32
N LEU A 47 -3.07 9.39 -10.67
CA LEU A 47 -4.38 8.80 -11.00
C LEU A 47 -4.30 7.78 -12.15
N ALA A 48 -3.50 8.06 -13.18
CA ALA A 48 -3.26 7.12 -14.27
C ALA A 48 -2.62 5.81 -13.79
N GLN A 49 -1.75 5.87 -12.78
CA GLN A 49 -1.16 4.67 -12.18
C GLN A 49 -2.19 3.90 -11.34
N GLN A 50 -3.06 4.58 -10.59
CA GLN A 50 -4.13 3.93 -9.82
C GLN A 50 -5.06 3.15 -10.75
N ARG A 51 -5.41 3.68 -11.92
CA ARG A 51 -6.20 2.97 -12.95
C ARG A 51 -5.51 1.70 -13.44
N ARG A 52 -4.23 1.79 -13.80
CA ARG A 52 -3.43 0.63 -14.23
C ARG A 52 -3.30 -0.43 -13.13
N CYS A 53 -3.12 0.02 -11.89
CA CYS A 53 -3.09 -0.85 -10.71
C CYS A 53 -4.43 -1.59 -10.51
N ALA A 54 -5.56 -0.91 -10.70
CA ALA A 54 -6.87 -1.55 -10.64
C ALA A 54 -7.08 -2.57 -11.77
N GLN A 55 -6.67 -2.26 -13.00
CA GLN A 55 -6.70 -3.20 -14.12
C GLN A 55 -5.87 -4.45 -13.83
N TYR A 56 -4.65 -4.26 -13.31
CA TYR A 56 -3.77 -5.36 -12.94
C TYR A 56 -4.42 -6.28 -11.92
N ALA A 57 -4.98 -5.71 -10.84
CA ALA A 57 -5.61 -6.48 -9.77
C ALA A 57 -6.78 -7.36 -10.27
N ILE A 58 -7.57 -6.83 -11.22
CA ILE A 58 -8.67 -7.58 -11.84
C ILE A 58 -8.14 -8.66 -12.78
N ALA A 59 -7.15 -8.36 -13.60
CA ALA A 59 -6.58 -9.31 -14.55
C ALA A 59 -5.97 -10.53 -13.84
N HIS A 60 -5.32 -10.30 -12.69
CA HIS A 60 -4.67 -11.35 -11.91
C HIS A 60 -5.55 -11.94 -10.81
N ARG A 61 -6.80 -11.47 -10.68
CA ARG A 61 -7.76 -11.91 -9.65
C ARG A 61 -7.18 -11.82 -8.24
N GLU A 62 -6.47 -10.73 -7.96
CA GLU A 62 -5.84 -10.50 -6.66
C GLU A 62 -6.87 -10.58 -5.54
N GLU A 63 -6.53 -11.24 -4.44
CA GLU A 63 -7.47 -11.46 -3.33
C GLU A 63 -7.05 -10.74 -2.04
N TYR A 64 -5.80 -10.30 -1.97
CA TYR A 64 -5.16 -9.75 -0.78
C TYR A 64 -4.48 -8.41 -1.05
N GLY A 65 -4.17 -7.69 0.03
CA GLY A 65 -3.45 -6.42 -0.02
C GLY A 65 -4.28 -5.22 -0.43
N VAL A 66 -3.59 -4.11 -0.73
CA VAL A 66 -4.19 -2.84 -1.13
C VAL A 66 -3.88 -2.53 -2.60
N TRP A 67 -4.91 -2.37 -3.40
CA TRP A 67 -4.82 -2.11 -4.84
C TRP A 67 -5.59 -0.84 -5.18
N ALA A 68 -4.94 0.12 -5.85
CA ALA A 68 -5.56 1.40 -6.24
C ALA A 68 -6.31 2.12 -5.09
N GLY A 69 -5.88 1.95 -3.84
CA GLY A 69 -6.54 2.53 -2.66
C GLY A 69 -7.75 1.73 -2.13
N VAL A 70 -7.98 0.53 -2.66
CA VAL A 70 -9.00 -0.44 -2.22
C VAL A 70 -8.30 -1.58 -1.48
N LYS A 71 -8.76 -1.89 -0.26
CA LYS A 71 -8.28 -3.04 0.50
C LYS A 71 -9.06 -4.29 0.12
N LEU A 72 -8.35 -5.37 -0.17
CA LEU A 72 -8.95 -6.67 -0.44
C LEU A 72 -9.06 -7.52 0.84
N PRO A 73 -10.17 -8.26 1.02
CA PRO A 73 -10.48 -8.95 2.27
C PRO A 73 -9.79 -10.31 2.47
N GLY A 74 -9.06 -10.82 1.46
CA GLY A 74 -8.47 -12.17 1.41
C GLY A 74 -9.38 -13.20 0.74
N GLY A 75 -8.80 -14.34 0.33
CA GLY A 75 -9.49 -15.46 -0.35
C GLY A 75 -10.35 -16.36 0.53
N GLN A 76 -10.76 -15.90 1.73
CA GLN A 76 -11.61 -16.71 2.61
C GLN A 76 -13.01 -16.88 2.01
N TYR A 77 -13.49 -18.12 1.87
CA TYR A 77 -14.81 -18.47 1.30
C TYR A 77 -15.95 -17.61 1.88
N ARG A 78 -15.99 -17.42 3.20
CA ARG A 78 -17.00 -16.59 3.89
C ARG A 78 -16.98 -15.10 3.51
N LYS A 79 -15.90 -14.61 2.89
CA LYS A 79 -15.73 -13.21 2.45
C LYS A 79 -15.84 -13.05 0.93
N ARG A 80 -16.23 -14.07 0.16
CA ARG A 80 -16.31 -14.00 -1.31
C ARG A 80 -17.09 -12.77 -1.81
N ASP A 81 -18.21 -12.44 -1.14
CA ASP A 81 -19.08 -11.35 -1.57
C ASP A 81 -18.42 -10.00 -1.29
N GLN A 82 -17.64 -9.91 -0.21
CA GLN A 82 -16.82 -8.73 0.06
C GLN A 82 -15.71 -8.58 -0.99
N LEU A 83 -15.07 -9.68 -1.38
CA LEU A 83 -14.04 -9.68 -2.42
C LEU A 83 -14.63 -9.28 -3.78
N ALA A 84 -15.78 -9.85 -4.16
CA ALA A 84 -16.48 -9.52 -5.39
C ALA A 84 -16.89 -8.03 -5.43
N ARG A 85 -17.37 -7.47 -4.31
CA ARG A 85 -17.64 -6.03 -4.20
C ARG A 85 -16.37 -5.18 -4.35
N ALA A 86 -15.27 -5.59 -3.74
CA ALA A 86 -14.00 -4.89 -3.88
C ALA A 86 -13.49 -4.91 -5.33
N HIS A 87 -13.62 -6.04 -6.02
CA HIS A 87 -13.31 -6.16 -7.46
C HIS A 87 -14.23 -5.30 -8.31
N GLU A 88 -15.52 -5.21 -7.98
CA GLU A 88 -16.42 -4.32 -8.72
C GLU A 88 -15.99 -2.85 -8.60
N VAL A 89 -15.61 -2.40 -7.40
CA VAL A 89 -15.04 -1.07 -7.21
C VAL A 89 -13.78 -0.87 -8.05
N LEU A 90 -12.87 -1.86 -8.09
CA LEU A 90 -11.66 -1.81 -8.91
C LEU A 90 -11.97 -1.73 -10.41
N ARG A 91 -13.00 -2.44 -10.92
CA ARG A 91 -13.43 -2.32 -12.33
C ARG A 91 -13.86 -0.89 -12.66
N ARG A 92 -14.66 -0.27 -11.79
CA ARG A 92 -15.12 1.11 -11.98
C ARG A 92 -13.95 2.11 -11.95
N ILE A 93 -12.95 1.89 -11.09
CA ILE A 93 -11.71 2.68 -11.08
C ILE A 93 -10.92 2.48 -12.37
N ALA A 94 -10.74 1.23 -12.82
CA ALA A 94 -10.05 0.90 -14.06
C ALA A 94 -10.70 1.58 -15.29
N ALA A 95 -12.04 1.59 -15.32
CA ALA A 95 -12.86 2.25 -16.33
C ALA A 95 -12.88 3.80 -16.21
N SER A 96 -12.28 4.36 -15.15
CA SER A 96 -12.34 5.79 -14.84
C SER A 96 -13.74 6.34 -14.54
N GLU A 97 -14.70 5.48 -14.23
CA GLU A 97 -16.04 5.87 -13.79
C GLU A 97 -16.01 6.53 -12.41
N ILE A 98 -15.10 6.08 -11.55
CA ILE A 98 -14.87 6.63 -10.22
C ILE A 98 -13.38 6.81 -9.95
N SER A 99 -13.07 7.86 -9.20
CA SER A 99 -11.75 8.04 -8.59
C SER A 99 -11.70 7.31 -7.25
N PRO A 100 -10.58 6.66 -6.88
CA PRO A 100 -10.42 6.06 -5.55
C PRO A 100 -10.68 7.04 -4.41
N ARG A 101 -10.42 8.34 -4.62
CA ARG A 101 -10.64 9.40 -3.63
C ARG A 101 -12.12 9.70 -3.38
N GLN A 102 -13.01 9.33 -4.30
CA GLN A 102 -14.46 9.53 -4.20
C GLN A 102 -15.15 8.41 -3.42
N LEU A 103 -14.46 7.31 -3.12
CA LEU A 103 -15.02 6.26 -2.27
C LEU A 103 -15.25 6.80 -0.85
N PRO A 104 -16.42 6.60 -0.24
CA PRO A 104 -16.76 7.16 1.06
C PRO A 104 -15.71 6.84 2.14
N GLU A 105 -15.24 5.60 2.18
CA GLU A 105 -14.22 5.13 3.12
C GLU A 105 -12.86 5.81 2.92
N ASN A 106 -12.50 6.15 1.68
CA ASN A 106 -11.26 6.86 1.34
C ASN A 106 -11.39 8.36 1.60
N ALA A 107 -12.55 8.95 1.29
CA ALA A 107 -12.83 10.35 1.59
C ALA A 107 -12.77 10.60 3.10
N ALA A 108 -13.41 9.74 3.89
CA ALA A 108 -13.35 9.80 5.35
C ALA A 108 -11.93 9.57 5.89
N LEU A 109 -11.15 8.66 5.27
CA LEU A 109 -9.76 8.43 5.64
C LEU A 109 -8.87 9.65 5.37
N LEU A 110 -9.02 10.29 4.21
CA LEU A 110 -8.30 11.49 3.83
C LEU A 110 -8.64 12.67 4.75
N ALA A 111 -9.92 12.88 5.05
CA ALA A 111 -10.37 13.94 5.96
C ALA A 111 -9.76 13.79 7.36
N ARG A 112 -9.73 12.56 7.91
CA ARG A 112 -9.09 12.30 9.20
C ARG A 112 -7.58 12.50 9.21
N SER A 113 -6.92 12.46 8.05
CA SER A 113 -5.46 12.42 7.92
C SER A 113 -4.89 13.66 7.22
N GLU A 114 -5.69 14.71 7.05
CA GLU A 114 -5.31 15.95 6.34
C GLU A 114 -4.07 16.60 6.96
N HIS A 115 -4.05 16.70 8.28
CA HIS A 115 -2.97 17.30 9.07
C HIS A 115 -1.82 16.33 9.39
N GLN A 116 -1.95 15.05 9.04
CA GLN A 116 -0.88 14.09 9.30
C GLN A 116 0.20 14.20 8.22
N PRO A 117 1.48 14.34 8.60
CA PRO A 117 2.58 14.26 7.65
C PRO A 117 2.59 12.87 7.02
N ILE A 118 2.69 12.79 5.69
CA ILE A 118 2.85 11.49 5.03
C ILE A 118 4.27 11.01 5.30
N PRO A 119 4.47 9.81 5.89
CA PRO A 119 5.79 9.21 6.00
C PRO A 119 6.44 9.16 4.62
N ARG A 120 7.64 9.74 4.51
CA ARG A 120 8.47 9.60 3.32
C ARG A 120 9.35 8.38 3.52
N PRO A 121 9.39 7.42 2.58
CA PRO A 121 10.40 6.37 2.64
C PRO A 121 11.77 7.04 2.57
N ALA A 122 12.58 6.85 3.61
CA ALA A 122 13.94 7.35 3.68
C ALA A 122 14.87 6.29 3.12
N VAL A 123 15.79 6.68 2.25
CA VAL A 123 16.87 5.80 1.80
C VAL A 123 18.03 5.98 2.79
N VAL A 124 18.39 4.92 3.50
CA VAL A 124 19.60 4.90 4.34
C VAL A 124 20.77 4.48 3.46
N LEU A 125 21.66 5.41 3.13
CA LEU A 125 22.97 5.08 2.55
C LEU A 125 23.98 4.87 3.67
N HIS A 126 24.55 3.67 3.76
CA HIS A 126 25.76 3.44 4.54
C HIS A 126 26.97 3.83 3.69
N LEU A 127 27.58 4.97 3.99
CA LEU A 127 28.86 5.36 3.39
C LEU A 127 30.00 4.67 4.13
N PRO A 128 30.92 3.98 3.44
CA PRO A 128 32.15 3.51 4.06
C PRO A 128 32.99 4.73 4.47
N THR A 129 33.38 4.80 5.74
CA THR A 129 34.37 5.75 6.22
C THR A 129 35.69 5.46 5.51
N ALA A 130 36.09 6.34 4.59
CA ALA A 130 37.40 6.26 3.98
C ALA A 130 38.46 6.33 5.09
N GLN A 131 39.20 5.23 5.28
CA GLN A 131 40.39 5.24 6.13
C GLN A 131 41.42 6.13 5.46
N VAL A 132 41.51 7.39 5.91
CA VAL A 132 42.62 8.27 5.58
C VAL A 132 43.84 7.72 6.32
N GLY A 133 44.63 6.90 5.63
CA GLY A 133 45.95 6.49 6.11
C GLY A 133 46.85 7.71 6.32
N PRO A 134 47.77 7.69 7.30
CA PRO A 134 48.63 8.83 7.58
C PRO A 134 49.51 9.15 6.35
N ARG A 135 49.50 10.41 5.90
CA ARG A 135 50.47 10.91 4.93
C ARG A 135 51.83 10.96 5.63
N THR A 136 52.73 10.04 5.31
CA THR A 136 54.16 10.19 5.59
C THR A 136 54.70 11.35 4.77
N ALA A 137 55.12 12.42 5.46
CA ALA A 137 55.91 13.49 4.88
C ALA A 137 57.34 12.97 4.62
N ALA A 138 57.86 13.24 3.43
CA ALA A 138 59.26 13.06 3.07
C ALA A 138 60.09 14.26 3.53
#